data_AF-A0A6N9C502-F1
#
_entry.id   AF-A0A6N9C502-F1
#
_cell.length_a   1.000
_cell.length_b   1.000
_cell.length_c   1.000
_cell.angle_alpha   90.00
_cell.angle_beta   90.00
_cell.angle_gamma   90.00
#
_symmetry.space_group_name_H-M   'P 1'
#
loop_
_entity.id
_entity.type
_entity.pdbx_description
1 polymer ?
#
loop_
_entity_poly.entity_id
_entity_poly.type
_entity_poly.pdbx_seq_one_letter_code
_entity_poly.pdbx_strand_id
1 'polypeptide(L)'
;MEITAMTPSGMAGESVSVVVTNNGNTKPEGTVTMSQKFTYTDATAPTITGVSPSDGTVISEYEDSLSVSVPISVTFSEDVDTASGSLTVSVESTPDSGTQESGAVAGTVSGSGNTITFTPNAPYRSGRMYTVNISGVKDTAAAGNTLESGRTFSFTISSPEKVDRYLVKEGDTLPIIASRPEVYDNEKLWPRLAEANQDDYDFDRRRLYPGRQWLWVPRGSAWGD
;
A
#
# COMPACT_ATOMS: atom_id res chain seq x y z
N MET A 1 -53.81 -12.68 -27.63
CA MET A 1 -53.07 -13.87 -27.17
C MET A 1 -51.72 -13.38 -26.73
N GLU A 2 -51.44 -13.47 -25.43
CA GLU A 2 -50.16 -13.06 -24.85
C GLU A 2 -49.24 -14.28 -24.81
N ILE A 3 -47.97 -14.12 -25.18
CA ILE A 3 -46.97 -15.19 -25.09
C ILE A 3 -46.00 -14.78 -23.99
N THR A 4 -45.99 -15.55 -22.90
CA THR A 4 -45.02 -15.39 -21.81
C THR A 4 -43.94 -16.46 -21.96
N ALA A 5 -42.68 -16.05 -21.93
CA ALA A 5 -41.52 -16.96 -21.91
C ALA A 5 -40.64 -16.58 -20.72
N MET A 6 -40.07 -17.57 -20.04
CA MET A 6 -39.04 -17.38 -19.02
C MET A 6 -37.67 -17.60 -19.65
N THR A 7 -36.68 -16.83 -19.24
CA THR A 7 -35.29 -17.10 -19.61
C THR A 7 -34.86 -18.46 -19.04
N PRO A 8 -34.05 -19.25 -19.75
CA PRO A 8 -33.42 -20.42 -19.17
C PRO A 8 -32.46 -20.03 -18.02
N SER A 9 -31.90 -21.01 -17.33
CA SER A 9 -30.77 -20.79 -16.42
C SER A 9 -29.47 -20.63 -17.22
N GLY A 10 -28.50 -19.86 -16.71
CA GLY A 10 -27.16 -19.74 -17.28
C GLY A 10 -26.17 -19.14 -16.30
N MET A 11 -24.89 -19.11 -16.70
CA MET A 11 -23.79 -18.56 -15.90
C MET A 11 -23.50 -17.10 -16.26
N ALA A 12 -22.91 -16.35 -15.32
CA ALA A 12 -22.48 -14.97 -15.56
C ALA A 12 -21.60 -14.85 -16.82
N GLY A 13 -21.86 -13.82 -17.63
CA GLY A 13 -21.16 -13.60 -18.91
C GLY A 13 -21.76 -14.36 -20.09
N GLU A 14 -22.60 -15.38 -19.87
CA GLU A 14 -23.30 -16.06 -20.96
C GLU A 14 -24.46 -15.22 -21.50
N SER A 15 -24.76 -15.44 -22.78
CA SER A 15 -25.94 -14.85 -23.43
C SER A 15 -26.84 -15.93 -23.99
N VAL A 16 -28.15 -15.76 -23.84
CA VAL A 16 -29.14 -16.60 -24.49
C VAL A 16 -30.02 -15.79 -25.43
N SER A 17 -30.20 -16.32 -26.65
CA SER A 17 -31.15 -15.80 -27.62
C SER A 17 -32.43 -16.63 -27.55
N VAL A 18 -33.56 -15.97 -27.30
CA VAL A 18 -34.88 -16.60 -27.31
C VAL A 18 -35.59 -16.22 -28.61
N VAL A 19 -35.99 -17.23 -29.38
CA VAL A 19 -36.71 -17.09 -30.64
C VAL A 19 -38.11 -17.67 -30.46
N VAL A 20 -39.13 -16.83 -30.65
CA VAL A 20 -40.54 -17.25 -30.62
C VAL A 20 -41.10 -17.23 -32.04
N THR A 21 -41.67 -18.35 -32.48
CA THR A 21 -42.27 -18.51 -33.82
C THR A 21 -43.72 -18.99 -33.69
N ASN A 22 -44.66 -18.23 -34.26
CA ASN A 22 -46.06 -18.65 -34.36
C ASN A 22 -46.31 -19.35 -35.70
N ASN A 23 -46.46 -20.68 -35.68
CA ASN A 23 -46.67 -21.50 -36.87
C ASN A 23 -48.15 -21.58 -37.32
N GLY A 24 -49.06 -20.81 -36.68
CA GLY A 24 -50.51 -20.93 -36.84
C GLY A 24 -51.17 -20.09 -37.94
N ASN A 25 -50.44 -19.31 -38.75
CA ASN A 25 -51.08 -18.52 -39.80
C ASN A 25 -51.33 -19.36 -41.07
N THR A 26 -52.59 -19.73 -41.32
CA THR A 26 -53.09 -20.22 -42.61
C THR A 26 -53.33 -19.10 -43.64
N LYS A 27 -52.84 -17.88 -43.38
CA LYS A 27 -52.93 -16.69 -44.25
C LYS A 27 -51.50 -16.24 -44.62
N PRO A 28 -51.21 -15.78 -45.86
CA PRO A 28 -49.84 -15.59 -46.38
C PRO A 28 -49.06 -14.38 -45.82
N GLU A 29 -49.42 -13.90 -44.64
CA GLU A 29 -48.69 -12.84 -43.95
C GLU A 29 -47.65 -13.53 -43.05
N GLY A 30 -46.40 -13.50 -43.51
CA GLY A 30 -45.32 -14.41 -43.16
C GLY A 30 -44.96 -14.53 -41.68
N THR A 31 -44.10 -15.51 -41.40
CA THR A 31 -43.56 -15.83 -40.08
C THR A 31 -43.14 -14.59 -39.29
N VAL A 32 -43.84 -14.30 -38.19
CA VAL A 32 -43.42 -13.27 -37.24
C VAL A 32 -42.42 -13.91 -36.27
N THR A 33 -41.17 -13.44 -36.31
CA THR A 33 -40.10 -13.89 -35.42
C THR A 33 -39.76 -12.75 -34.46
N MET A 34 -39.84 -13.02 -33.16
CA MET A 34 -39.33 -12.10 -32.13
C MET A 34 -38.04 -12.69 -31.57
N SER A 35 -36.97 -11.89 -31.60
CA SER A 35 -35.65 -12.27 -31.06
C SER A 35 -35.32 -11.37 -29.88
N GLN A 36 -35.11 -11.97 -28.71
CA GLN A 36 -34.63 -11.27 -27.53
C GLN A 36 -33.32 -11.89 -27.06
N LYS A 37 -32.33 -11.05 -26.73
CA LYS A 37 -31.07 -11.48 -26.13
C LYS A 37 -31.08 -11.12 -24.64
N PHE A 38 -30.70 -12.07 -23.80
CA PHE A 38 -30.47 -11.89 -22.37
C PHE A 38 -29.01 -12.17 -22.06
N THR A 39 -28.47 -11.45 -21.08
CA THR A 39 -27.11 -11.65 -20.56
C THR A 39 -27.22 -11.86 -19.06
N TYR A 40 -26.62 -12.93 -18.53
CA TYR A 40 -26.52 -13.12 -17.09
C TYR A 40 -25.37 -12.27 -16.56
N THR A 41 -25.62 -11.48 -15.52
CA THR A 41 -24.60 -10.67 -14.86
C THR A 41 -24.08 -11.40 -13.64
N ASP A 42 -22.79 -11.27 -13.38
CA ASP A 42 -22.25 -11.63 -12.08
C ASP A 42 -22.85 -10.69 -11.02
N ALA A 43 -23.25 -11.26 -9.89
CA ALA A 43 -23.79 -10.54 -8.73
C ALA A 43 -22.96 -10.79 -7.46
N THR A 44 -21.84 -11.50 -7.59
CA THR A 44 -20.93 -11.80 -6.48
C THR A 44 -20.00 -10.61 -6.29
N ALA A 45 -19.93 -10.07 -5.08
CA ALA A 45 -18.98 -9.03 -4.77
C ALA A 45 -17.58 -9.62 -4.50
N PRO A 46 -16.50 -8.89 -4.85
CA PRO A 46 -15.16 -9.31 -4.50
C PRO A 46 -14.98 -9.29 -2.99
N THR A 47 -14.22 -10.23 -2.46
CA THR A 47 -13.80 -10.30 -1.05
C THR A 47 -12.29 -10.23 -0.95
N ILE A 48 -11.75 -9.71 0.15
CA ILE A 48 -10.30 -9.66 0.38
C ILE A 48 -9.83 -11.03 0.90
N THR A 49 -8.97 -11.70 0.14
CA THR A 49 -8.42 -13.03 0.46
C THR A 49 -7.03 -12.95 1.09
N GLY A 50 -6.30 -11.85 0.88
CA GLY A 50 -4.95 -11.67 1.43
C GLY A 50 -4.50 -10.21 1.47
N VAL A 51 -3.60 -9.91 2.40
CA VAL A 51 -2.88 -8.63 2.46
C VAL A 51 -1.40 -8.90 2.75
N SER A 52 -0.54 -8.10 2.13
CA SER A 52 0.89 -8.08 2.40
C SER A 52 1.35 -6.63 2.60
N PRO A 53 2.10 -6.33 3.67
CA PRO A 53 2.36 -7.18 4.82
C PRO A 53 1.07 -7.66 5.50
N SER A 54 1.13 -8.79 6.21
CA SER A 54 -0.01 -9.25 7.00
C SER A 54 -0.31 -8.27 8.14
N ASP A 55 -1.56 -8.23 8.59
CA ASP A 55 -1.96 -7.33 9.66
C ASP A 55 -1.15 -7.56 10.94
N GLY A 56 -0.61 -6.48 11.51
CA GLY A 56 0.28 -6.51 12.68
C GLY A 56 1.71 -6.96 12.41
N THR A 57 2.14 -7.11 11.14
CA THR A 57 3.53 -7.49 10.83
C THR A 57 4.53 -6.46 11.37
N VAL A 58 5.60 -6.93 11.99
CA VAL A 58 6.76 -6.10 12.39
C VAL A 58 7.95 -6.45 11.51
N ILE A 59 8.46 -5.46 10.79
CA ILE A 59 9.62 -5.56 9.91
C ILE A 59 10.82 -5.00 10.65
N SER A 60 11.75 -5.89 10.99
CA SER A 60 12.95 -5.58 11.78
C SER A 60 14.27 -5.79 11.03
N GLU A 61 14.20 -6.41 9.86
CA GLU A 61 15.35 -6.63 8.98
C GLU A 61 15.28 -5.65 7.80
N TYR A 62 16.22 -4.71 7.76
CA TYR A 62 16.40 -3.74 6.68
C TYR A 62 17.85 -3.24 6.64
N GLU A 63 18.34 -2.91 5.44
CA GLU A 63 19.72 -2.46 5.23
C GLU A 63 19.93 -0.99 5.61
N ASP A 64 18.89 -0.15 5.44
CA ASP A 64 18.93 1.28 5.75
C ASP A 64 17.65 1.71 6.47
N SER A 65 17.80 2.19 7.70
CA SER A 65 16.71 2.68 8.57
C SER A 65 15.98 3.90 8.03
N LEU A 66 16.60 4.64 7.09
CA LEU A 66 15.98 5.76 6.38
C LEU A 66 15.28 5.34 5.08
N SER A 67 15.51 4.12 4.59
CA SER A 67 15.09 3.70 3.26
C SER A 67 14.63 2.26 3.21
N VAL A 68 13.51 1.96 3.86
CA VAL A 68 12.89 0.64 3.84
C VAL A 68 11.88 0.55 2.70
N SER A 69 12.04 -0.42 1.80
CA SER A 69 11.17 -0.61 0.64
C SER A 69 10.42 -1.92 0.74
N VAL A 70 9.11 -1.83 0.99
CA VAL A 70 8.22 -2.99 1.11
C VAL A 70 6.94 -2.68 0.34
N PRO A 71 6.58 -3.43 -0.71
CA PRO A 71 5.32 -3.17 -1.40
C PRO A 71 4.14 -3.56 -0.51
N ILE A 72 3.04 -2.81 -0.61
CA ILE A 72 1.75 -3.20 -0.02
C ILE A 72 0.92 -3.84 -1.11
N SER A 73 0.38 -5.04 -0.89
CA SER A 73 -0.56 -5.69 -1.79
C SER A 73 -1.82 -6.18 -1.09
N VAL A 74 -2.93 -6.18 -1.82
CA VAL A 74 -4.24 -6.69 -1.43
C VAL A 74 -4.72 -7.62 -2.54
N THR A 75 -5.04 -8.87 -2.18
CA THR A 75 -5.55 -9.89 -3.10
C THR A 75 -7.03 -10.12 -2.83
N PHE A 76 -7.80 -10.29 -3.90
CA PHE A 76 -9.24 -10.47 -3.90
C PHE A 76 -9.65 -11.87 -4.36
N SER A 77 -10.92 -12.24 -4.13
CA SER A 77 -11.50 -13.52 -4.57
C SER A 77 -11.69 -13.64 -6.08
N GLU A 78 -11.65 -12.52 -6.79
CA GLU A 78 -11.90 -12.41 -8.22
C GLU A 78 -11.21 -11.16 -8.80
N ASP A 79 -11.24 -11.01 -10.13
CA ASP A 79 -10.61 -9.89 -10.81
C ASP A 79 -11.33 -8.57 -10.52
N VAL A 80 -10.56 -7.53 -10.19
CA VAL A 80 -11.07 -6.23 -9.77
C VAL A 80 -10.73 -5.12 -10.75
N ASP A 81 -11.61 -4.12 -10.86
CA ASP A 81 -11.28 -2.85 -11.49
C ASP A 81 -10.38 -2.04 -10.55
N THR A 82 -9.10 -2.00 -10.87
CA THR A 82 -8.07 -1.34 -10.05
C THR A 82 -8.19 0.18 -10.03
N ALA A 83 -8.97 0.76 -10.96
CA ALA A 83 -9.28 2.19 -10.97
C ALA A 83 -10.48 2.53 -10.07
N SER A 84 -11.18 1.52 -9.55
CA SER A 84 -12.30 1.68 -8.63
C SER A 84 -11.84 1.66 -7.16
N GLY A 85 -12.67 2.24 -6.29
CA GLY A 85 -12.42 2.23 -4.85
C GLY A 85 -11.28 3.14 -4.41
N SER A 86 -10.74 2.84 -3.24
CA SER A 86 -9.69 3.62 -2.59
C SER A 86 -8.77 2.72 -1.78
N LEU A 87 -7.47 2.84 -2.02
CA LEU A 87 -6.40 2.32 -1.18
C LEU A 87 -5.58 3.50 -0.68
N THR A 88 -5.55 3.72 0.63
CA THR A 88 -4.77 4.79 1.26
C THR A 88 -3.85 4.24 2.33
N VAL A 89 -2.73 4.93 2.53
CA VAL A 89 -1.73 4.59 3.55
C VAL A 89 -1.46 5.82 4.40
N SER A 90 -1.45 5.66 5.72
CA SER A 90 -1.06 6.69 6.69
C SER A 90 0.09 6.20 7.56
N VAL A 91 0.86 7.14 8.08
CA VAL A 91 1.99 6.89 8.98
C VAL A 91 1.71 7.49 10.36
N GLU A 92 2.25 6.83 11.39
CA GLU A 92 2.30 7.32 12.77
C GLU A 92 3.65 6.95 13.41
N SER A 93 4.15 7.78 14.31
CA SER A 93 5.30 7.46 15.16
C SER A 93 5.00 6.33 16.14
N THR A 94 6.00 5.50 16.41
CA THR A 94 6.01 4.50 17.47
C THR A 94 6.57 5.07 18.79
N PRO A 95 6.42 4.39 19.94
CA PRO A 95 7.04 4.84 21.20
C PRO A 95 8.57 5.02 21.12
N ASP A 96 9.26 4.28 20.26
CA ASP A 96 10.72 4.34 20.09
C ASP A 96 11.19 5.40 19.08
N SER A 97 10.25 6.16 18.52
CA SER A 97 10.55 7.26 17.60
C SER A 97 11.13 8.46 18.36
N GLY A 98 12.25 8.99 17.87
CA GLY A 98 12.81 10.25 18.39
C GLY A 98 12.16 11.51 17.80
N THR A 99 11.29 11.36 16.79
CA THR A 99 10.46 12.43 16.25
C THR A 99 9.01 11.99 16.08
N GLN A 100 8.11 12.96 16.27
CA GLN A 100 6.68 12.80 15.99
C GLN A 100 6.44 12.83 14.48
N GLU A 101 5.64 11.90 13.99
CA GLU A 101 5.23 11.83 12.59
C GLU A 101 3.78 11.38 12.50
N SER A 102 3.00 12.05 11.65
CA SER A 102 1.64 11.68 11.35
C SER A 102 1.24 12.24 9.99
N GLY A 103 0.50 11.47 9.20
CA GLY A 103 -0.06 11.96 7.95
C GLY A 103 -0.29 10.87 6.91
N ALA A 104 -0.68 11.30 5.71
CA ALA A 104 -0.82 10.40 4.57
C ALA A 104 0.54 10.11 3.94
N VAL A 105 0.76 8.85 3.55
CA VAL A 105 1.89 8.45 2.73
C VAL A 105 1.50 8.58 1.26
N ALA A 106 2.24 9.40 0.51
CA ALA A 106 2.05 9.54 -0.92
C ALA A 106 2.56 8.29 -1.65
N GLY A 107 1.82 7.85 -2.66
CA GLY A 107 2.18 6.70 -3.49
C GLY A 107 1.26 6.53 -4.68
N THR A 108 1.53 5.50 -5.46
CA THR A 108 0.74 5.10 -6.63
C THR A 108 0.03 3.79 -6.35
N VAL A 109 -1.23 3.71 -6.76
CA VAL A 109 -2.01 2.48 -6.75
C VAL A 109 -2.01 1.91 -8.16
N SER A 110 -1.69 0.63 -8.27
CA SER A 110 -1.72 -0.13 -9.52
C SER A 110 -2.30 -1.52 -9.24
N GLY A 111 -2.65 -2.27 -10.27
CA GLY A 111 -3.07 -3.65 -10.07
C GLY A 111 -3.25 -4.40 -11.38
N SER A 112 -3.51 -5.69 -11.27
CA SER A 112 -3.81 -6.58 -12.38
C SER A 112 -4.56 -7.80 -11.86
N GLY A 113 -5.57 -8.25 -12.60
CA GLY A 113 -6.44 -9.35 -12.19
C GLY A 113 -7.05 -9.10 -10.82
N ASN A 114 -6.83 -10.03 -9.88
CA ASN A 114 -7.36 -9.98 -8.53
C ASN A 114 -6.44 -9.31 -7.50
N THR A 115 -5.43 -8.53 -7.90
CA THR A 115 -4.46 -7.94 -6.97
C THR A 115 -4.27 -6.45 -7.20
N ILE A 116 -4.34 -5.67 -6.12
CA ILE A 116 -4.00 -4.24 -6.07
C ILE A 116 -2.73 -4.07 -5.25
N THR A 117 -1.82 -3.22 -5.72
CA THR A 117 -0.55 -2.88 -5.08
C THR A 117 -0.43 -1.38 -4.89
N PHE A 118 0.00 -0.95 -3.70
CA PHE A 118 0.40 0.42 -3.42
C PHE A 118 1.92 0.51 -3.36
N THR A 119 2.49 1.44 -4.15
CA THR A 119 3.91 1.75 -4.18
C THR A 119 4.13 3.15 -3.62
N PRO A 120 4.81 3.32 -2.47
CA PRO A 120 5.05 4.64 -1.91
C PRO A 120 6.02 5.44 -2.80
N ASN A 121 5.83 6.76 -2.88
CA ASN A 121 6.70 7.65 -3.67
C ASN A 121 8.07 7.87 -3.02
N ALA A 122 8.14 7.68 -1.70
CA ALA A 122 9.36 7.71 -0.90
C ALA A 122 9.46 6.40 -0.12
N PRO A 123 10.67 5.88 0.14
CA PRO A 123 10.86 4.76 1.04
C PRO A 123 10.23 4.99 2.41
N TYR A 124 9.83 3.90 3.06
CA TYR A 124 9.42 3.96 4.45
C TYR A 124 10.61 4.16 5.37
N ARG A 125 10.30 4.63 6.58
CA ARG A 125 11.27 4.93 7.61
C ARG A 125 11.03 4.05 8.82
N SER A 126 12.12 3.62 9.45
CA SER A 126 12.03 2.76 10.62
C SER A 126 11.54 3.54 11.86
N GLY A 127 11.09 2.79 12.87
CA GLY A 127 10.42 3.35 14.04
C GLY A 127 9.12 4.06 13.67
N ARG A 128 8.34 3.51 12.74
CA ARG A 128 7.04 4.03 12.30
C ARG A 128 6.04 2.90 12.11
N MET A 129 4.76 3.20 12.33
CA MET A 129 3.64 2.34 12.00
C MET A 129 2.92 2.88 10.77
N TYR A 130 2.60 1.98 9.84
CA TYR A 130 1.88 2.28 8.61
C TYR A 130 0.52 1.59 8.64
N THR A 131 -0.55 2.37 8.46
CA THR A 131 -1.92 1.86 8.43
C THR A 131 -2.46 1.97 7.01
N VAL A 132 -2.99 0.87 6.49
CA VAL A 132 -3.55 0.76 5.16
C VAL A 132 -5.06 0.64 5.28
N ASN A 133 -5.79 1.41 4.46
CA ASN A 133 -7.24 1.34 4.36
C ASN A 133 -7.63 1.06 2.90
N ILE A 134 -8.40 -0.01 2.68
CA ILE A 134 -8.93 -0.41 1.37
C ILE A 134 -10.46 -0.46 1.42
N SER A 135 -11.14 0.14 0.45
CA SER A 135 -12.60 0.17 0.40
C SER A 135 -13.12 0.46 -1.01
N GLY A 136 -14.38 0.10 -1.29
CA GLY A 136 -15.11 0.52 -2.49
C GLY A 136 -14.59 -0.06 -3.82
N VAL A 137 -13.66 -1.02 -3.77
CA VAL A 137 -13.16 -1.73 -4.95
C VAL A 137 -14.29 -2.51 -5.58
N LYS A 138 -14.36 -2.54 -6.91
CA LYS A 138 -15.35 -3.28 -7.68
C LYS A 138 -14.71 -4.42 -8.45
N ASP A 139 -15.48 -5.46 -8.74
CA ASP A 139 -15.09 -6.46 -9.72
C ASP A 139 -15.06 -5.91 -11.16
N THR A 140 -14.63 -6.73 -12.10
CA THR A 140 -14.63 -6.41 -13.55
C THR A 140 -15.92 -6.83 -14.26
N ALA A 141 -16.96 -7.28 -13.54
CA ALA A 141 -18.22 -7.67 -14.13
C ALA A 141 -18.96 -6.47 -14.73
N ALA A 142 -19.85 -6.71 -15.71
CA ALA A 142 -20.59 -5.64 -16.36
C ALA A 142 -21.47 -4.80 -15.41
N ALA A 143 -21.90 -5.39 -14.28
CA ALA A 143 -22.63 -4.69 -13.22
C ALA A 143 -21.71 -3.95 -12.23
N GLY A 144 -20.45 -4.38 -12.11
CA GLY A 144 -19.45 -3.81 -11.20
C GLY A 144 -19.84 -4.00 -9.73
N ASN A 145 -19.80 -5.24 -9.22
CA ASN A 145 -20.18 -5.50 -7.83
C ASN A 145 -19.12 -4.91 -6.89
N THR A 146 -19.58 -4.20 -5.86
CA THR A 146 -18.69 -3.46 -4.95
C THR A 146 -18.33 -4.33 -3.75
N LEU A 147 -17.05 -4.31 -3.36
CA LEU A 147 -16.53 -4.86 -2.11
C LEU A 147 -17.42 -4.45 -0.93
N GLU A 148 -18.10 -5.43 -0.34
CA GLU A 148 -19.11 -5.19 0.70
C GLU A 148 -18.49 -4.62 1.97
N SER A 149 -17.32 -5.13 2.36
CA SER A 149 -16.58 -4.71 3.55
C SER A 149 -15.15 -4.37 3.18
N GLY A 150 -14.79 -3.10 3.39
CA GLY A 150 -13.40 -2.68 3.33
C GLY A 150 -12.55 -3.36 4.40
N ARG A 151 -11.25 -3.09 4.37
CA ARG A 151 -10.30 -3.60 5.36
C ARG A 151 -9.34 -2.49 5.79
N THR A 152 -9.05 -2.48 7.08
CA THR A 152 -7.94 -1.74 7.67
C THR A 152 -6.96 -2.75 8.22
N PHE A 153 -5.68 -2.56 7.95
CA PHE A 153 -4.60 -3.35 8.54
C PHE A 153 -3.38 -2.46 8.72
N SER A 154 -2.46 -2.88 9.58
CA SER A 154 -1.22 -2.14 9.80
C SER A 154 0.01 -3.04 9.77
N PHE A 155 1.16 -2.41 9.57
CA PHE A 155 2.46 -3.01 9.80
C PHE A 155 3.39 -1.97 10.41
N THR A 156 4.40 -2.43 11.12
CA THR A 156 5.39 -1.59 11.79
C THR A 156 6.76 -1.87 11.21
N ILE A 157 7.54 -0.83 11.00
CA ILE A 157 8.98 -0.97 10.77
C ILE A 157 9.62 -0.64 12.11
N SER A 158 10.23 -1.63 12.76
CA SER A 158 10.78 -1.44 14.11
C SER A 158 11.91 -0.41 14.10
N SER A 159 12.14 0.25 15.22
CA SER A 159 13.33 1.09 15.37
C SER A 159 14.56 0.19 15.57
N PRO A 160 15.72 0.50 14.97
CA PRO A 160 16.96 -0.21 15.27
C PRO A 160 17.47 0.15 16.67
N GLU A 161 18.34 -0.69 17.22
CA GLU A 161 19.04 -0.34 18.46
C GLU A 161 19.84 0.96 18.29
N LYS A 162 19.85 1.78 19.35
CA LYS A 162 20.57 3.04 19.35
C LYS A 162 22.08 2.78 19.40
N VAL A 163 22.84 3.50 18.59
CA VAL A 163 24.30 3.32 18.51
C VAL A 163 25.05 4.44 19.24
N ASP A 164 26.10 4.12 20.00
CA ASP A 164 26.96 5.12 20.65
C ASP A 164 28.06 5.66 19.73
N ARG A 165 28.30 4.98 18.61
CA ARG A 165 29.20 5.42 17.54
C ARG A 165 28.61 5.10 16.18
N TYR A 166 28.86 5.97 15.21
CA TYR A 166 28.39 5.81 13.85
C TYR A 166 29.56 5.88 12.86
N LEU A 167 29.70 4.87 12.01
CA LEU A 167 30.68 4.86 10.92
C LEU A 167 30.09 5.65 9.76
N VAL A 168 30.75 6.74 9.38
CA VAL A 168 30.34 7.58 8.24
C VAL A 168 30.25 6.72 6.97
N LYS A 169 29.10 6.80 6.29
CA LYS A 169 28.83 6.17 4.99
C LYS A 169 28.92 7.21 3.87
N GLU A 170 29.00 6.74 2.63
CA GLU A 170 29.04 7.62 1.47
C GLU A 170 27.76 8.47 1.37
N GLY A 171 27.92 9.77 1.08
CA GLY A 171 26.79 10.72 1.01
C GLY A 171 26.29 11.24 2.36
N ASP A 172 26.82 10.75 3.48
CA ASP A 172 26.41 11.23 4.80
C ASP A 172 26.80 12.70 5.03
N THR A 173 25.89 13.40 5.68
CA THR A 173 26.11 14.71 6.31
C THR A 173 25.70 14.60 7.77
N LEU A 174 26.18 15.51 8.65
CA LEU A 174 25.76 15.47 10.06
C LEU A 174 24.22 15.49 10.25
N PRO A 175 23.43 16.30 9.50
CA PRO A 175 21.97 16.21 9.52
C PRO A 175 21.40 14.85 9.12
N ILE A 176 21.94 14.22 8.07
CA ILE A 176 21.50 12.88 7.63
C ILE A 176 21.84 11.84 8.70
N ILE A 177 23.04 11.89 9.28
CA ILE A 177 23.43 10.97 10.36
C ILE A 177 22.51 11.18 11.57
N ALA A 178 22.27 12.42 11.99
CA ALA A 178 21.38 12.72 13.11
C ALA A 178 19.92 12.29 12.85
N SER A 179 19.47 12.36 11.59
CA SER A 179 18.14 11.91 11.21
C SER A 179 17.98 10.39 11.21
N ARG A 180 19.05 9.60 11.28
CA ARG A 180 18.94 8.14 11.34
C ARG A 180 18.25 7.68 12.64
N PRO A 181 17.27 6.77 12.57
CA PRO A 181 16.59 6.19 13.73
C PRO A 181 17.52 5.61 14.81
N GLU A 182 18.62 4.96 14.45
CA GLU A 182 19.64 4.45 15.38
C GLU A 182 20.49 5.55 16.04
N VAL A 183 20.53 6.76 15.47
CA VAL A 183 21.30 7.89 16.00
C VAL A 183 20.39 8.72 16.91
N TYR A 184 19.59 9.61 16.33
CA TYR A 184 18.64 10.44 17.09
C TYR A 184 17.23 10.46 16.52
N ASP A 185 16.99 9.88 15.33
CA ASP A 185 15.71 10.03 14.62
C ASP A 185 15.35 11.52 14.40
N ASN A 186 16.33 12.43 14.42
CA ASN A 186 16.08 13.88 14.41
C ASN A 186 17.24 14.65 13.78
N GLU A 187 17.04 15.13 12.56
CA GLU A 187 18.05 15.90 11.82
C GLU A 187 18.54 17.13 12.59
N LYS A 188 17.69 17.75 13.42
CA LYS A 188 18.00 19.00 14.14
C LYS A 188 19.01 18.79 15.26
N LEU A 189 19.28 17.54 15.63
CA LEU A 189 20.28 17.18 16.64
C LEU A 189 21.70 16.99 16.05
N TRP A 190 21.90 17.29 14.77
CA TRP A 190 23.23 17.32 14.16
C TRP A 190 24.27 18.20 14.90
N PRO A 191 23.92 19.33 15.54
CA PRO A 191 24.90 20.11 16.30
C PRO A 191 25.50 19.31 17.46
N ARG A 192 24.76 18.36 18.05
CA ARG A 192 25.29 17.47 19.09
C ARG A 192 26.40 16.58 18.55
N LEU A 193 26.23 16.01 17.35
CA LEU A 193 27.31 15.26 16.68
C LEU A 193 28.52 16.17 16.44
N ALA A 194 28.27 17.41 16.00
CA ALA A 194 29.35 18.35 15.73
C ALA A 194 30.15 18.73 16.99
N GLU A 195 29.46 18.96 18.11
CA GLU A 195 30.06 19.36 19.38
C GLU A 195 30.84 18.21 20.02
N ALA A 196 30.28 17.01 20.03
CA ALA A 196 30.93 15.82 20.58
C ALA A 196 32.22 15.42 19.87
N ASN A 197 32.36 15.75 18.58
CA ASN A 197 33.47 15.31 17.74
C ASN A 197 34.43 16.45 17.37
N GLN A 198 34.20 17.68 17.84
CA GLN A 198 35.01 18.85 17.42
C GLN A 198 36.46 18.82 17.89
N ASP A 199 36.77 18.05 18.93
CA ASP A 199 38.12 17.93 19.49
C ASP A 199 38.97 16.86 18.76
N ASP A 200 38.35 16.09 17.85
CA ASP A 200 39.08 15.17 16.98
C ASP A 200 39.80 15.95 15.87
N TYR A 201 41.10 15.74 15.75
CA TYR A 201 41.97 16.47 14.82
C TYR A 201 41.53 16.33 13.35
N ASP A 202 40.93 15.19 12.99
CA ASP A 202 40.47 14.92 11.62
C ASP A 202 39.01 15.32 11.37
N PHE A 203 38.33 15.96 12.34
CA PHE A 203 36.93 16.34 12.21
C PHE A 203 36.73 17.69 11.53
N ASP A 204 36.12 17.67 10.34
CA ASP A 204 35.54 18.84 9.68
C ASP A 204 34.04 18.61 9.50
N ARG A 205 33.23 19.51 10.07
CA ARG A 205 31.75 19.48 9.99
C ARG A 205 31.23 19.48 8.55
N ARG A 206 32.01 19.98 7.58
CA ARG A 206 31.65 20.05 6.16
C ARG A 206 32.31 18.95 5.33
N ARG A 207 33.23 18.17 5.90
CA ARG A 207 33.97 17.13 5.20
C ARG A 207 34.14 15.91 6.09
N LEU A 208 33.16 15.02 6.00
CA LEU A 208 33.22 13.71 6.63
C LEU A 208 33.94 12.71 5.72
N TYR A 209 34.50 11.66 6.31
CA TYR A 209 35.27 10.65 5.60
C TYR A 209 34.62 9.25 5.66
N PRO A 210 33.86 8.89 4.60
CA PRO A 210 33.19 7.59 4.50
C PRO A 210 34.14 6.39 4.69
N GLY A 211 33.64 5.36 5.37
CA GLY A 211 34.32 4.07 5.56
C GLY A 211 35.51 4.07 6.50
N ARG A 212 35.89 5.23 7.08
CA ARG A 212 37.03 5.35 8.01
C ARG A 212 36.76 6.16 9.26
N GLN A 213 35.90 7.18 9.17
CA GLN A 213 35.62 8.07 10.29
C GLN A 213 34.48 7.52 11.15
N TRP A 214 34.76 7.37 12.43
CA TRP A 214 33.76 7.05 13.44
C TRP A 214 33.38 8.31 14.20
N LEU A 215 32.10 8.65 14.20
CA LEU A 215 31.58 9.74 15.02
C LEU A 215 31.04 9.19 16.34
N TRP A 216 31.36 9.85 17.44
CA TRP A 216 30.69 9.63 18.73
C TRP A 216 29.27 10.18 18.68
N VAL A 217 28.32 9.43 19.24
CA VAL A 217 26.89 9.76 19.28
C VAL A 217 26.48 10.00 20.74
N PRO A 218 26.64 11.24 21.26
CA PRO A 218 26.33 11.56 22.65
C PRO A 218 24.85 11.38 23.00
N ARG A 219 24.57 10.86 24.20
CA ARG A 219 23.24 10.81 24.82
C ARG A 219 23.29 11.15 26.31
N GLY A 220 22.13 11.40 26.90
CA GLY A 220 21.93 11.61 28.34
C GLY A 220 21.72 13.07 28.74
N SER A 221 21.54 13.29 30.04
CA SER A 221 21.13 14.58 30.61
C SER A 221 22.08 15.74 30.30
N ALA A 222 23.38 15.47 30.13
CA ALA A 222 24.38 16.47 29.73
C ALA A 222 24.09 17.06 28.33
N TRP A 223 23.28 16.36 27.52
CA TRP A 223 22.91 16.75 26.16
C TRP A 223 21.44 17.16 26.04
N GLY A 224 20.66 17.09 27.13
CA GLY A 224 19.26 17.52 27.17
C GLY A 224 18.26 16.44 26.75
N ASP A 225 18.57 15.18 27.03
CA ASP A 225 17.64 14.05 26.95
C ASP A 225 16.83 13.86 28.25
#